data_AF-A0A847NF84-F1
#
_entry.id   AF-A0A847NF84-F1
#
_cell.length_a   1.000
_cell.length_b   1.000
_cell.length_c   1.000
_cell.angle_alpha   90.00
_cell.angle_beta   90.00
_cell.angle_gamma   90.00
#
_symmetry.space_group_name_H-M   'P 1'
#
loop_
_entity.id
_entity.type
_entity.pdbx_description
1 polymer ?
#
loop_
_entity_poly.entity_id
_entity_poly.type
_entity_poly.pdbx_seq_one_letter_code
_entity_poly.pdbx_strand_id
1 'polypeptide(L)'
;MLDFITTILILLFIASVFGYIFTILKEKLYLKNNIIIIDKKVVTEEHLNEAELKEFLLDGLMVKAGDEIKVVTKEKKKYNGILIGAKLKEKSILMVTHKDEIKLFKIDNILEFKLVRKYGNFF
;
A
#
# COMPACT_ATOMS: atom_id res chain seq x y z
N MET A 1 23.03 -42.49 11.25
CA MET A 1 23.23 -41.13 11.82
C MET A 1 23.29 -40.10 10.71
N LEU A 2 24.26 -40.19 9.79
CA LEU A 2 24.38 -39.27 8.65
C LEU A 2 23.15 -39.26 7.74
N ASP A 3 22.62 -40.43 7.36
CA ASP A 3 21.42 -40.50 6.51
C ASP A 3 20.18 -39.87 7.16
N PHE A 4 20.06 -40.00 8.47
CA PHE A 4 18.96 -39.41 9.24
C PHE A 4 19.05 -37.88 9.24
N ILE A 5 20.26 -37.34 9.45
CA ILE A 5 20.52 -35.90 9.39
C ILE A 5 20.26 -35.37 7.97
N THR A 6 20.72 -36.07 6.93
CA THR A 6 20.48 -35.69 5.54
C THR A 6 18.99 -35.67 5.20
N THR A 7 18.23 -36.65 5.68
CA THR A 7 16.77 -36.71 5.47
C THR A 7 16.06 -35.52 6.12
N ILE A 8 16.45 -35.16 7.34
CA ILE A 8 15.90 -33.98 8.05
C ILE A 8 16.24 -32.68 7.31
N LEU A 9 17.48 -32.53 6.83
CA LEU A 9 17.90 -31.34 6.09
C LEU A 9 17.14 -31.18 4.78
N ILE A 10 16.91 -32.28 4.04
CA ILE A 10 16.10 -32.27 2.82
C ILE A 10 14.67 -31.84 3.13
N LEU A 11 14.07 -32.37 4.21
CA LEU A 11 12.71 -32.01 4.61
C LEU A 11 12.59 -30.52 4.97
N LEU A 12 13.55 -29.99 5.74
CA LEU A 12 13.61 -28.57 6.11
C LEU A 12 13.82 -27.68 4.89
N PHE A 13 14.68 -28.09 3.96
CA PHE A 13 14.92 -27.35 2.72
C PHE A 13 13.64 -27.27 1.88
N ILE A 14 12.96 -28.40 1.68
CA ILE A 14 11.68 -28.46 0.97
C ILE A 14 10.64 -27.55 1.65
N ALA A 15 10.51 -27.63 2.97
CA ALA A 15 9.59 -26.79 3.73
C ALA A 15 9.91 -25.29 3.57
N SER A 16 11.19 -24.90 3.55
CA SER A 16 11.61 -23.51 3.35
C SER A 16 11.26 -22.99 1.96
N VAL A 17 11.47 -23.79 0.92
CA VAL A 17 11.14 -23.45 -0.47
C VAL A 17 9.64 -23.29 -0.63
N PHE A 18 8.84 -24.24 -0.11
CA PHE A 18 7.38 -24.12 -0.12
C PHE A 18 6.91 -22.90 0.68
N GLY A 19 7.49 -22.62 1.84
CA GLY A 19 7.17 -21.44 2.64
C GLY A 19 7.39 -20.12 1.89
N TYR A 20 8.49 -20.04 1.13
CA TYR A 20 8.76 -18.88 0.27
C TYR A 20 7.73 -18.77 -0.87
N ILE A 21 7.45 -19.87 -1.57
CA ILE A 21 6.47 -19.91 -2.66
C ILE A 21 5.07 -19.52 -2.15
N PHE A 22 4.64 -20.05 -0.99
CA PHE A 22 3.35 -19.72 -0.40
C PHE A 22 3.24 -18.26 0.00
N THR A 23 4.33 -17.65 0.51
CA THR A 23 4.36 -16.20 0.80
C THR A 23 4.10 -15.39 -0.46
N ILE A 24 4.77 -15.70 -1.57
CA ILE A 24 4.57 -15.02 -2.86
C ILE A 24 3.15 -15.24 -3.40
N LEU A 25 2.66 -16.48 -3.34
CA LEU A 25 1.30 -16.80 -3.81
C LEU A 25 0.23 -16.07 -2.99
N LYS A 26 0.41 -15.98 -1.67
CA LYS A 26 -0.46 -15.22 -0.76
C LYS A 26 -0.50 -13.75 -1.15
N GLU A 27 0.66 -13.13 -1.38
CA GLU A 27 0.73 -11.73 -1.83
C GLU A 27 0.10 -11.53 -3.20
N LYS A 28 0.34 -12.44 -4.15
CA LYS A 28 -0.28 -12.41 -5.48
C LYS A 28 -1.80 -12.55 -5.42
N LEU A 29 -2.32 -13.37 -4.51
CA LEU A 29 -3.76 -13.51 -4.28
C LEU A 29 -4.38 -12.22 -3.73
N TYR A 30 -3.71 -11.54 -2.79
CA TYR A 30 -4.19 -10.25 -2.29
C TYR A 30 -4.27 -9.19 -3.40
N LEU A 31 -3.22 -9.11 -4.23
CA LEU A 31 -3.19 -8.22 -5.39
C LEU A 31 -4.30 -8.54 -6.40
N LYS A 32 -4.52 -9.84 -6.70
CA LYS A 32 -5.55 -10.28 -7.65
C LYS A 32 -6.98 -9.98 -7.18
N ASN A 33 -7.22 -10.03 -5.88
CA ASN A 33 -8.54 -9.78 -5.30
C ASN A 33 -8.80 -8.29 -4.98
N ASN A 34 -7.91 -7.37 -5.40
CA ASN A 34 -7.96 -5.95 -5.03
C ASN A 34 -8.10 -5.73 -3.51
N ILE A 35 -7.54 -6.64 -2.70
CA ILE A 35 -7.57 -6.52 -1.25
C ILE A 35 -6.45 -5.55 -0.86
N ILE A 36 -6.88 -4.34 -0.52
CA ILE A 36 -6.03 -3.25 -0.10
C ILE A 36 -5.65 -3.48 1.37
N ILE A 37 -4.44 -3.99 1.61
CA ILE A 37 -3.90 -4.18 2.96
C ILE A 37 -3.12 -2.94 3.35
N ILE A 38 -3.71 -2.13 4.23
CA ILE A 38 -3.03 -0.99 4.85
C ILE A 38 -2.48 -1.47 6.19
N ASP A 39 -1.21 -1.86 6.24
CA ASP A 39 -0.54 -2.37 7.45
C ASP A 39 -0.11 -1.22 8.39
N LYS A 40 -1.09 -0.43 8.83
CA LYS A 40 -0.92 0.70 9.75
C LYS A 40 -2.00 0.61 10.82
N LYS A 41 -1.60 0.36 12.08
CA LYS A 41 -2.52 0.27 13.23
C LYS A 41 -3.41 1.51 13.45
N VAL A 42 -3.01 2.65 12.90
CA VAL A 42 -3.73 3.94 13.05
C VAL A 42 -4.89 4.07 12.04
N VAL A 43 -4.94 3.21 11.01
CA VAL A 43 -6.02 3.23 10.03
C VAL A 43 -7.17 2.36 10.52
N THR A 44 -8.13 2.99 11.19
CA THR A 44 -9.39 2.37 11.65
C THR A 44 -10.41 2.27 10.51
N GLU A 45 -11.36 1.32 10.62
CA GLU A 45 -12.47 1.17 9.67
C GLU A 45 -13.31 2.45 9.48
N GLU A 46 -13.40 3.30 10.51
CA GLU A 46 -14.09 4.60 10.44
C GLU A 46 -13.43 5.51 9.40
N HIS A 47 -12.09 5.56 9.35
CA HIS A 47 -11.35 6.37 8.37
C HIS A 47 -11.40 5.77 6.96
N LEU A 48 -11.57 4.45 6.84
CA LEU A 48 -11.81 3.78 5.56
C LEU A 48 -13.23 4.04 5.04
N ASN A 49 -14.21 4.20 5.94
CA ASN A 49 -15.58 4.55 5.60
C ASN A 49 -15.77 6.05 5.32
N GLU A 50 -14.94 6.90 5.92
CA GLU A 50 -14.88 8.33 5.59
C GLU A 50 -14.40 8.61 4.16
N ALA A 51 -13.63 7.69 3.58
CA ALA A 51 -13.19 7.79 2.20
C ALA A 51 -14.31 7.32 1.24
N GLU A 52 -14.93 8.26 0.54
CA GLU A 52 -16.00 7.99 -0.42
C GLU A 52 -15.50 7.23 -1.66
N LEU A 53 -14.26 7.51 -2.09
CA LEU A 53 -13.62 6.84 -3.22
C LEU A 53 -12.35 6.11 -2.79
N LYS A 54 -12.30 4.81 -3.10
CA LYS A 54 -11.14 3.94 -2.89
C LYS A 54 -10.24 3.82 -4.13
N GLU A 55 -10.78 4.10 -5.31
CA GLU A 55 -10.02 4.17 -6.56
C GLU A 55 -10.47 5.41 -7.33
N PHE A 56 -9.53 6.21 -7.83
CA PHE A 56 -9.84 7.43 -8.59
C PHE A 56 -8.68 7.84 -9.50
N LEU A 57 -8.96 8.75 -10.43
CA LEU A 57 -7.96 9.31 -11.33
C LEU A 57 -7.56 10.70 -10.82
N LEU A 58 -6.27 10.90 -10.59
CA LEU A 58 -5.69 12.17 -10.15
C LEU A 58 -4.48 12.50 -11.01
N ASP A 59 -4.49 13.66 -11.66
CA ASP A 59 -3.40 14.14 -12.52
C ASP A 59 -3.00 13.11 -13.63
N GLY A 60 -3.99 12.46 -14.23
CA GLY A 60 -3.77 11.43 -15.26
C GLY A 60 -3.31 10.06 -14.73
N LEU A 61 -3.07 9.93 -13.42
CA LEU A 61 -2.67 8.68 -12.77
C LEU A 61 -3.87 8.01 -12.11
N MET A 62 -4.07 6.73 -12.39
CA MET A 62 -5.02 5.89 -11.66
C MET A 62 -4.40 5.51 -10.33
N VAL A 63 -5.07 5.87 -9.24
CA VAL A 63 -4.61 5.64 -7.87
C VAL A 63 -5.64 4.86 -7.08
N LYS A 64 -5.16 3.99 -6.22
CA LYS A 64 -5.97 3.14 -5.36
C LYS A 64 -5.59 3.35 -3.90
N ALA A 65 -6.54 3.15 -2.99
CA ALA A 65 -6.24 3.09 -1.58
C ALA A 65 -5.19 1.99 -1.32
N GLY A 66 -4.28 2.21 -0.38
CA GLY A 66 -3.11 1.37 -0.16
C GLY A 66 -1.90 1.71 -1.01
N ASP A 67 -2.05 2.50 -2.07
CA ASP A 67 -0.90 2.96 -2.84
C ASP A 67 -0.02 3.90 -2.01
N GLU A 68 1.30 3.75 -2.16
CA GLU A 68 2.25 4.67 -1.59
C GLU A 68 2.38 5.90 -2.51
N ILE A 69 2.16 7.08 -1.94
CA ILE A 69 2.06 8.33 -2.68
C ILE A 69 2.95 9.41 -2.07
N LYS A 70 3.36 10.33 -2.92
CA LYS A 70 4.09 11.53 -2.56
C LYS A 70 3.33 12.76 -3.04
N VAL A 71 3.01 13.63 -2.10
CA VAL A 71 2.26 14.87 -2.33
C VAL A 71 3.18 16.04 -2.05
N VAL A 72 3.29 16.96 -3.01
CA VAL A 72 3.93 18.26 -2.82
C VAL A 72 2.85 19.32 -2.80
N THR A 73 2.76 20.08 -1.71
CA THR A 73 1.79 21.18 -1.62
C THR A 73 2.31 22.45 -2.31
N LYS A 74 1.43 23.41 -2.57
CA LYS A 74 1.82 24.74 -3.12
C LYS A 74 2.84 25.48 -2.24
N GLU A 75 2.85 25.21 -0.93
CA GLU A 75 3.86 25.68 0.01
C GLU A 75 5.23 25.00 -0.15
N LYS A 76 5.41 24.16 -1.19
CA LYS A 76 6.61 23.34 -1.45
C LYS A 76 6.94 22.34 -0.34
N LYS A 77 5.99 22.04 0.56
CA LYS A 77 6.13 20.99 1.58
C LYS A 77 5.86 19.64 0.95
N LYS A 78 6.68 18.65 1.32
CA LYS A 78 6.62 17.29 0.77
C LYS A 78 6.10 16.33 1.84
N TYR A 79 5.13 15.51 1.47
CA TYR A 79 4.56 14.48 2.33
C TYR A 79 4.61 13.15 1.59
N ASN A 80 5.10 12.12 2.26
CA ASN A 80 5.09 10.74 1.77
C ASN A 80 4.20 9.92 2.71
N GLY A 81 3.44 9.00 2.14
CA GLY A 81 2.53 8.17 2.91
C GLY A 81 1.72 7.22 2.06
N ILE A 82 0.79 6.53 2.70
CA ILE A 82 -0.15 5.60 2.05
C ILE A 82 -1.47 6.33 1.83
N LEU A 83 -2.01 6.24 0.61
CA LEU A 83 -3.32 6.77 0.27
C LEU A 83 -4.40 5.93 0.95
N ILE A 84 -5.29 6.55 1.71
CA ILE A 84 -6.46 5.87 2.30
C ILE A 84 -7.66 5.97 1.34
N GLY A 85 -7.77 7.09 0.62
CA GLY A 85 -8.81 7.33 -0.38
C GLY A 85 -9.06 8.82 -0.60
N ALA A 86 -10.21 9.16 -1.18
CA ALA A 86 -10.61 10.55 -1.41
C ALA A 86 -12.01 10.85 -0.87
N LYS A 87 -12.21 12.10 -0.41
CA LYS A 87 -13.52 12.68 -0.08
C LYS A 87 -13.97 13.55 -1.25
N LEU A 88 -15.04 13.14 -1.93
CA LEU A 88 -15.53 13.82 -3.13
C LEU A 88 -16.13 15.19 -2.77
N LYS A 89 -16.93 15.23 -1.69
CA LYS A 89 -17.60 16.44 -1.22
C LYS A 89 -16.61 17.56 -0.86
N GLU A 90 -15.48 17.20 -0.29
CA GLU A 90 -14.45 18.15 0.15
C GLU A 90 -13.36 18.39 -0.91
N LYS A 91 -13.40 17.67 -2.04
CA LYS A 91 -12.35 17.64 -3.07
C LYS A 91 -10.96 17.46 -2.44
N SER A 92 -10.83 16.44 -1.60
CA SER A 92 -9.62 16.19 -0.83
C SER A 92 -9.21 14.72 -0.86
N ILE A 93 -7.90 14.48 -0.72
CA ILE A 93 -7.31 13.16 -0.57
C ILE A 93 -6.94 12.94 0.90
N LEU A 94 -7.19 11.72 1.37
CA LEU A 94 -6.87 11.27 2.72
C LEU A 94 -5.64 10.35 2.66
N MET A 95 -4.60 10.70 3.39
CA MET A 95 -3.32 9.99 3.39
C MET A 95 -2.83 9.78 4.82
N VAL A 96 -2.29 8.60 5.11
CA VAL A 96 -1.53 8.36 6.35
C VAL A 96 -0.04 8.53 6.08
N THR A 97 0.60 9.42 6.82
CA THR A 97 2.05 9.62 6.72
C THR A 97 2.82 8.48 7.40
N HIS A 98 4.11 8.34 7.08
CA HIS A 98 4.97 7.38 7.78
C HIS A 98 5.08 7.62 9.28
N LYS A 99 4.81 8.85 9.75
CA LYS A 99 4.74 9.23 11.16
C LYS A 99 3.41 8.88 11.85
N ASP A 100 2.57 8.09 11.18
CA ASP A 100 1.25 7.68 11.69
C ASP A 100 0.24 8.83 11.84
N GLU A 101 0.49 9.96 11.19
CA GLU A 101 -0.47 11.07 11.14
C GLU A 101 -1.38 10.92 9.92
N ILE A 102 -2.70 10.93 10.13
CA ILE A 102 -3.70 11.05 9.05
C ILE A 102 -3.76 12.53 8.64
N LYS A 103 -3.58 12.80 7.34
CA LYS A 103 -3.66 14.14 6.77
C LYS A 103 -4.61 14.17 5.59
N LEU A 104 -5.36 15.26 5.56
CA LEU A 104 -6.30 15.56 4.49
C LEU A 104 -5.73 16.70 3.65
N PHE A 105 -5.55 16.45 2.36
CA PHE A 105 -5.03 17.43 1.41
C PHE A 105 -6.11 17.79 0.40
N LYS A 106 -6.47 19.08 0.34
CA LYS A 106 -7.35 19.57 -0.73
C LYS A 106 -6.61 19.50 -2.06
N ILE A 107 -7.29 19.00 -3.09
CA ILE A 107 -6.73 18.85 -4.45
C ILE A 107 -6.19 20.19 -4.96
N ASP A 108 -6.89 21.28 -4.67
CA ASP A 108 -6.49 22.64 -5.07
C ASP A 108 -5.15 23.10 -4.47
N ASN A 109 -4.69 22.48 -3.37
CA ASN A 109 -3.44 22.82 -2.70
C ASN A 109 -2.28 21.88 -3.07
N ILE A 110 -2.53 20.90 -3.95
CA ILE A 110 -1.51 19.99 -4.44
C ILE A 110 -0.85 20.64 -5.66
N LEU A 111 0.46 20.79 -5.59
CA LEU A 111 1.29 21.27 -6.70
C LEU A 111 1.75 20.11 -7.57
N GLU A 112 2.14 19.00 -6.95
CA GLU A 112 2.65 17.83 -7.65
C GLU A 112 2.21 16.57 -6.89
N PHE A 113 1.74 15.58 -7.65
CA PHE A 113 1.31 14.29 -7.14
C PHE A 113 2.12 13.18 -7.81
N LYS A 114 2.70 12.27 -7.02
CA LYS A 114 3.49 11.14 -7.54
C LYS A 114 3.11 9.84 -6.85
N LEU A 115 2.89 8.81 -7.66
CA LEU A 115 2.76 7.44 -7.19
C LEU A 115 4.16 6.84 -6.96
N VAL A 116 4.41 6.31 -5.76
CA VAL A 116 5.66 5.65 -5.38
C VAL A 116 5.42 4.14 -5.46
N ARG A 117 5.90 3.50 -6.53
CA ARG A 117 5.75 2.06 -6.70
C ARG A 117 6.84 1.32 -5.91
N LYS A 118 6.44 0.63 -4.84
CA LYS A 118 7.35 -0.17 -3.99
C LYS A 118 8.11 -1.26 -4.77
N TYR A 119 7.53 -1.76 -5.87
CA TYR A 119 8.10 -2.84 -6.70
C TYR A 119 8.46 -2.41 -8.12
N GLY A 120 8.47 -1.12 -8.47
CA GLY A 120 8.70 -0.67 -9.85
C GLY A 120 7.63 -1.16 -10.84
N ASN A 121 7.96 -1.27 -12.14
CA ASN A 121 7.08 -1.79 -13.21
C ASN A 121 7.10 -3.33 -13.30
N PHE A 122 7.38 -4.04 -12.20
CA PHE A 122 7.51 -5.50 -12.22
C PHE A 122 6.17 -6.24 -12.30
N PHE A 123 5.05 -5.50 -12.36
CA PHE A 123 3.71 -6.02 -12.62
C PHE A 123 3.03 -5.20 -13.71
#